data_AF-A0A6C0L821-F1
#
_entry.id   AF-A0A6C0L821-F1
#
_cell.length_a   1.000
_cell.length_b   1.000
_cell.length_c   1.000
_cell.angle_alpha   90.00
_cell.angle_beta   90.00
_cell.angle_gamma   90.00
#
_symmetry.space_group_name_H-M   'P 1'
#
loop_
_entity.id
_entity.type
_entity.pdbx_description
1 polymer ?
#
loop_
_entity_poly.entity_id
_entity_poly.type
_entity_poly.pdbx_seq_one_letter_code
_entity_poly.pdbx_strand_id
1 'polypeptide(L)'
;MNREAAINTINAIYDKYEKNPYMLSKTNNYIINQLPTILDNINNTHIERQQRIDELTQNQDQFIESFLNNNQYFYIPSTENFFFYDGIHYQQFNEDDILYHILSTISREKELSSWKQSTKNAIMKRIRENSLIKSIPESETIQFVIDSLCPLLFKTRTEAKYFLTILGDNIFRKNNNIIHYIDAKSKHFIRNFNNFCQMWIGQSFYQTFKHKYHDHDYNDCRVITISDFVKVETVWNSIITQTGLDMICVACHYSERYGSSDNYALQYSNDADLINDVFYLKQNTTADIVKAFVSEYLNVEQRTTLNIDTLSRNTQVTWRDMQYLWKNFLETRRLPSIMFFQTLKTQLIASLSQYYNESTDSFVGICSKHLPEIQKFLAYWEETIIVDENEMDFEIEEIIILFRKWCTTNKETVTNLNDKQILDVISYFYPELEIERDKYVSHIRSTIWDKQLDIQVALDNMKNSIREKSQQNSDRVQSPSLRSNISIYDAYRFYCKYYSNLNTVNKLIVSKAYFEKYVFDNLSQYIVDSKFLSYEWYQL
;
A
#
# COMPACT_ATOMS: atom_id res chain seq x y z
N MET A 1 49.09 54.16 -15.85
CA MET A 1 48.79 55.49 -16.45
C MET A 1 50.06 56.31 -16.45
N ASN A 2 50.41 56.93 -17.59
CA ASN A 2 51.72 57.56 -17.77
C ASN A 2 51.64 59.07 -17.48
N ARG A 3 51.96 59.48 -16.25
CA ARG A 3 51.90 60.88 -15.78
C ARG A 3 52.74 61.82 -16.65
N GLU A 4 53.91 61.35 -17.10
CA GLU A 4 54.78 62.11 -18.00
C GLU A 4 54.10 62.44 -19.33
N ALA A 5 53.33 61.51 -19.91
CA ALA A 5 52.62 61.75 -21.15
C ALA A 5 51.56 62.87 -21.01
N ALA A 6 50.86 62.92 -19.88
CA ALA A 6 49.87 63.97 -19.60
C ALA A 6 50.54 65.35 -19.47
N ILE A 7 51.65 65.42 -18.72
CA ILE A 7 52.42 66.67 -18.56
C ILE A 7 52.98 67.13 -19.90
N ASN A 8 53.57 66.22 -20.68
CA ASN A 8 54.10 66.54 -22.01
C ASN A 8 53.01 67.04 -22.96
N THR A 9 51.80 66.49 -22.88
CA THR A 9 50.65 66.95 -23.68
C THR A 9 50.21 68.35 -23.27
N ILE A 10 50.16 68.64 -21.97
CA ILE A 10 49.84 69.99 -21.46
C ILE A 10 50.89 70.99 -21.94
N ASN A 11 52.18 70.68 -21.78
CA ASN A 11 53.27 71.53 -22.25
C ASN A 11 53.18 71.78 -23.76
N ALA A 12 52.92 70.74 -24.57
CA ALA A 12 52.73 70.88 -26.01
C ALA A 12 51.55 71.81 -26.39
N ILE A 13 50.49 71.86 -25.58
CA ILE A 13 49.36 72.79 -25.78
C ILE A 13 49.80 74.22 -25.47
N TYR A 14 50.60 74.45 -24.42
CA TYR A 14 51.16 75.77 -24.11
C TYR A 14 52.12 76.24 -25.21
N ASP A 15 53.03 75.37 -25.67
CA ASP A 15 53.97 75.67 -26.76
C ASP A 15 53.24 76.01 -28.08
N LYS A 16 52.18 75.25 -28.42
CA LYS A 16 51.40 75.46 -29.64
C LYS A 16 50.71 76.83 -29.71
N TYR A 17 50.33 77.40 -28.57
CA TYR A 17 49.60 78.67 -28.49
C TYR A 17 50.40 79.80 -27.85
N GLU A 18 51.73 79.67 -27.73
CA GLU A 18 52.63 80.61 -27.04
C GLU A 18 52.43 82.08 -27.48
N LYS A 19 52.15 82.33 -28.76
CA LYS A 19 51.94 83.67 -29.32
C LYS A 19 50.49 84.15 -29.31
N ASN A 20 49.55 83.40 -28.72
CA ASN A 20 48.13 83.71 -28.68
C ASN A 20 47.66 83.87 -27.22
N PRO A 21 47.67 85.10 -26.67
CA PRO A 21 47.32 85.38 -25.27
C PRO A 21 45.91 84.93 -24.89
N TYR A 22 44.96 85.04 -25.83
CA TYR A 22 43.58 84.60 -25.63
C TYR A 22 43.50 83.08 -25.41
N MET A 23 44.19 82.30 -26.25
CA MET A 23 44.23 80.84 -26.13
C MET A 23 44.99 80.38 -24.88
N LEU A 24 46.10 81.04 -24.52
CA LEU A 24 46.82 80.76 -23.27
C LEU A 24 45.93 80.98 -22.04
N SER A 25 45.19 82.10 -22.00
CA SER A 25 44.24 82.39 -20.92
C SER A 25 43.13 81.33 -20.84
N LYS A 26 42.57 80.92 -21.99
CA LYS A 26 41.56 79.86 -22.09
C LYS A 26 42.09 78.51 -21.60
N THR A 27 43.28 78.11 -22.05
CA THR A 27 43.95 76.86 -21.62
C THR A 27 44.20 76.87 -20.12
N ASN A 28 44.72 77.97 -19.58
CA ASN A 28 45.00 78.11 -18.15
C ASN A 28 43.72 78.02 -17.32
N ASN A 29 42.65 78.72 -17.75
CA ASN A 29 41.36 78.67 -17.09
C ASN A 29 40.75 77.26 -17.14
N TYR A 30 40.87 76.55 -18.27
CA TYR A 30 40.37 75.18 -18.39
C TYR A 30 41.15 74.22 -17.49
N ILE A 31 42.48 74.23 -17.53
CA ILE A 31 43.33 73.29 -16.77
C ILE A 31 43.28 73.56 -15.27
N ILE A 32 43.32 74.84 -14.85
CA ILE A 32 43.38 75.20 -13.42
C ILE A 32 41.99 75.25 -12.79
N ASN A 33 40.99 75.82 -13.47
CA ASN A 33 39.70 76.11 -12.84
C ASN A 33 38.58 75.13 -13.23
N GLN A 34 38.60 74.56 -14.45
CA GLN A 34 37.49 73.71 -14.93
C GLN A 34 37.78 72.22 -14.77
N LEU A 35 38.99 71.79 -15.14
CA LEU A 35 39.38 70.38 -15.15
C LEU A 35 39.33 69.73 -13.75
N PRO A 36 39.79 70.36 -12.66
CA PRO A 36 39.66 69.79 -11.32
C PRO A 36 38.20 69.59 -10.94
N THR A 37 37.34 70.58 -11.17
CA THR A 37 35.90 70.49 -10.90
C THR A 37 35.22 69.40 -11.73
N ILE A 38 35.62 69.23 -13.00
CA ILE A 38 35.12 68.15 -13.85
C ILE A 38 35.52 66.79 -13.29
N LEU A 39 36.78 66.61 -12.89
CA LEU A 39 37.28 65.35 -12.34
C LEU A 39 36.66 65.03 -10.97
N ASP A 40 36.48 66.02 -10.11
CA ASP A 40 35.79 65.87 -8.83
C ASP A 40 34.33 65.45 -9.04
N ASN A 41 33.62 66.07 -9.99
CA ASN A 41 32.25 65.68 -10.33
C ASN A 41 32.18 64.25 -10.91
N ILE A 42 33.13 63.85 -11.75
CA ILE A 42 33.22 62.48 -12.27
C ILE A 42 33.44 61.48 -11.13
N ASN A 43 34.35 61.80 -10.20
CA ASN A 43 34.65 60.95 -9.05
C ASN A 43 33.45 60.85 -8.10
N ASN A 44 32.80 61.96 -7.75
CA ASN A 44 31.60 61.97 -6.92
C ASN A 44 30.47 61.17 -7.55
N THR A 45 30.23 61.34 -8.86
CA THR A 45 29.24 60.55 -9.60
C THR A 45 29.59 59.05 -9.59
N HIS A 46 30.87 58.71 -9.68
CA HIS A 46 31.32 57.31 -9.60
C HIS A 46 31.08 56.71 -8.21
N ILE A 47 31.41 57.45 -7.14
CA ILE A 47 31.18 57.05 -5.75
C ILE A 47 29.68 56.89 -5.48
N GLU A 48 28.84 57.86 -5.86
CA GLU A 48 27.39 57.79 -5.69
C GLU A 48 26.78 56.61 -6.46
N ARG A 49 27.27 56.33 -7.67
CA ARG A 49 26.85 55.15 -8.44
C ARG A 49 27.23 53.85 -7.74
N GLN A 50 28.44 53.76 -7.18
CA GLN A 50 28.90 52.58 -6.47
C GLN A 50 28.06 52.37 -5.20
N GLN A 51 27.87 53.40 -4.39
CA GLN A 51 27.03 53.36 -3.19
C GLN A 51 25.60 52.91 -3.52
N ARG A 52 25.00 53.45 -4.58
CA ARG A 52 23.67 53.04 -5.02
C ARG A 52 23.61 51.57 -5.46
N ILE A 53 24.65 51.06 -6.13
CA ILE A 53 24.71 49.64 -6.51
C ILE A 53 24.81 48.76 -5.27
N ASP A 54 25.64 49.15 -4.30
CA ASP A 54 25.82 48.41 -3.05
C ASP A 54 24.51 48.39 -2.23
N GLU A 55 23.83 49.53 -2.08
CA GLU A 55 22.51 49.64 -1.43
C GLU A 55 21.45 48.78 -2.14
N LEU A 56 21.35 48.87 -3.47
CA LEU A 56 20.40 48.06 -4.24
C LEU A 56 20.67 46.56 -4.14
N THR A 57 21.94 46.16 -4.08
CA THR A 57 22.32 44.76 -3.90
C THR A 57 21.90 44.25 -2.52
N GLN A 58 22.14 45.05 -1.48
CA GLN A 58 21.71 44.71 -0.11
C GLN A 58 20.18 44.61 -0.01
N ASN A 59 19.45 45.57 -0.57
CA ASN A 59 17.98 45.53 -0.58
C ASN A 59 17.45 44.34 -1.40
N GLN A 60 18.09 44.02 -2.52
CA GLN A 60 17.74 42.85 -3.31
C GLN A 60 17.94 41.56 -2.51
N ASP A 61 19.08 41.37 -1.86
CA ASP A 61 19.35 40.16 -1.08
C ASP A 61 18.39 40.00 0.09
N GLN A 62 18.12 41.08 0.84
CA GLN A 62 17.14 41.09 1.92
C GLN A 62 15.74 40.72 1.43
N PHE A 63 15.32 41.27 0.29
CA PHE A 63 14.04 40.93 -0.31
C PHE A 63 13.97 39.46 -0.72
N ILE A 64 15.01 38.93 -1.36
CA ILE A 64 15.05 37.52 -1.79
C ILE A 64 14.96 36.60 -0.58
N GLU A 65 15.71 36.87 0.50
CA GLU A 65 15.64 36.09 1.74
C GLU A 65 14.25 36.15 2.37
N SER A 66 13.68 37.35 2.52
CA SER A 66 12.33 37.51 3.06
C SER A 66 11.28 36.78 2.22
N PHE A 67 11.36 36.89 0.90
CA PHE A 67 10.43 36.24 -0.02
C PHE A 67 10.51 34.70 0.09
N LEU A 68 11.72 34.13 0.08
CA LEU A 68 11.91 32.68 0.15
C LEU A 68 11.58 32.09 1.52
N ASN A 69 11.81 32.84 2.61
CA ASN A 69 11.43 32.40 3.95
C ASN A 69 9.90 32.36 4.14
N ASN A 70 9.18 33.30 3.51
CA ASN A 70 7.73 33.34 3.56
C ASN A 70 7.06 32.38 2.56
N ASN A 71 7.81 31.88 1.57
CA ASN A 71 7.28 31.06 0.49
C ASN A 71 8.18 29.85 0.21
N GLN A 72 7.75 28.69 0.69
CA GLN A 72 8.53 27.46 0.60
C GLN A 72 8.32 26.76 -0.75
N TYR A 73 9.05 27.24 -1.76
CA TYR A 73 9.11 26.62 -3.08
C TYR A 73 10.25 25.61 -3.20
N PHE A 74 9.98 24.51 -3.89
CA PHE A 74 10.94 23.43 -4.15
C PHE A 74 10.92 23.03 -5.62
N TYR A 75 11.98 22.35 -6.04
CA TYR A 75 12.16 21.89 -7.41
C TYR A 75 12.77 20.48 -7.47
N ILE A 76 12.38 19.72 -8.48
CA ILE A 76 13.03 18.45 -8.83
C ILE A 76 13.57 18.52 -10.27
N PRO A 77 14.92 18.47 -10.45
CA PRO A 77 15.52 18.54 -11.77
C PRO A 77 15.19 17.39 -12.72
N SER A 78 14.96 16.17 -12.21
CA SER A 78 14.70 14.98 -13.01
C SER A 78 13.32 14.98 -13.70
N THR A 79 12.36 15.70 -13.11
CA THR A 79 10.97 15.76 -13.60
C THR A 79 10.57 17.18 -14.00
N GLU A 80 11.46 18.16 -13.83
CA GLU A 80 11.25 19.58 -14.08
C GLU A 80 10.02 20.17 -13.35
N ASN A 81 9.60 19.53 -12.25
CA ASN A 81 8.44 19.92 -11.48
C ASN A 81 8.81 20.92 -10.37
N PHE A 82 7.94 21.91 -10.19
CA PHE A 82 7.95 22.81 -9.03
C PHE A 82 6.89 22.41 -8.02
N PHE A 83 7.18 22.69 -6.75
CA PHE A 83 6.31 22.37 -5.63
C PHE A 83 6.23 23.54 -4.66
N PHE A 84 5.12 23.62 -3.94
CA PHE A 84 4.92 24.57 -2.85
C PHE A 84 4.49 23.81 -1.60
N TYR A 85 4.99 24.26 -0.45
CA TYR A 85 4.60 23.76 0.86
C TYR A 85 3.93 24.87 1.66
N ASP A 86 2.69 24.65 2.08
CA ASP A 86 1.88 25.63 2.81
C ASP A 86 2.05 25.54 4.34
N GLY A 87 2.91 24.65 4.82
CA GLY A 87 3.08 24.34 6.24
C GLY A 87 2.38 23.06 6.69
N ILE A 88 1.49 22.50 5.86
CA ILE A 88 0.71 21.28 6.14
C ILE A 88 0.82 20.26 5.00
N HIS A 89 0.75 20.69 3.74
CA HIS A 89 0.77 19.84 2.56
C HIS A 89 1.73 20.33 1.48
N TYR A 90 2.40 19.38 0.84
CA TYR A 90 3.19 19.59 -0.37
C TYR A 90 2.31 19.38 -1.60
N GLN A 91 2.32 20.35 -2.50
CA GLN A 91 1.54 20.30 -3.73
C GLN A 91 2.40 20.68 -4.94
N GLN A 92 2.05 20.13 -6.11
CA GLN A 92 2.60 20.60 -7.37
C GLN A 92 2.19 22.05 -7.58
N PHE A 93 3.11 22.86 -8.08
CA PHE A 93 2.88 24.27 -8.34
C PHE A 93 3.42 24.64 -9.73
N ASN A 94 2.71 25.50 -10.46
CA ASN A 94 3.10 25.84 -11.83
C ASN A 94 4.17 26.94 -11.86
N GLU A 95 5.15 26.84 -12.76
CA GLU A 95 6.21 27.84 -12.91
C GLU A 95 5.65 29.24 -13.22
N ASP A 96 4.62 29.33 -14.06
CA ASP A 96 4.00 30.61 -14.41
C ASP A 96 3.39 31.31 -13.18
N ASP A 97 2.79 30.55 -12.27
CA ASP A 97 2.20 31.07 -11.04
C ASP A 97 3.28 31.55 -10.06
N ILE A 98 4.42 30.84 -10.00
CA ILE A 98 5.60 31.29 -9.23
C ILE A 98 6.11 32.61 -9.80
N LEU A 99 6.27 32.70 -11.12
CA LEU A 99 6.74 33.90 -11.80
C LEU A 99 5.78 35.08 -11.58
N TYR A 100 4.47 34.85 -11.67
CA TYR A 100 3.46 35.85 -11.38
C TYR A 100 3.57 36.32 -9.93
N HIS A 101 3.68 35.39 -8.96
CA HIS A 101 3.80 35.73 -7.55
C HIS A 101 5.04 36.59 -7.29
N ILE A 102 6.22 36.17 -7.79
CA ILE A 102 7.47 36.93 -7.66
C ILE A 102 7.32 38.34 -8.25
N LEU A 103 6.83 38.46 -9.49
CA LEU A 103 6.76 39.74 -10.18
C LEU A 103 5.74 40.68 -9.56
N SER A 104 4.61 40.14 -9.08
CA SER A 104 3.58 40.92 -8.39
C SER A 104 4.10 41.46 -7.06
N THR A 105 4.86 40.66 -6.30
CA THR A 105 5.47 41.07 -5.03
C THR A 105 6.57 42.11 -5.23
N ILE A 106 7.47 41.93 -6.22
CA ILE A 106 8.49 42.95 -6.56
C ILE A 106 7.83 44.27 -6.96
N SER A 107 6.70 44.23 -7.68
CA SER A 107 6.03 45.46 -8.15
C SER A 107 5.42 46.30 -7.01
N ARG A 108 5.22 45.71 -5.83
CA ARG A 108 4.78 46.44 -4.63
C ARG A 108 5.94 47.22 -3.99
N GLU A 109 7.18 46.83 -4.25
CA GLU A 109 8.38 47.51 -3.76
C GLU A 109 9.00 48.40 -4.85
N LYS A 110 8.78 49.72 -4.70
CA LYS A 110 9.24 50.71 -5.70
C LYS A 110 10.77 50.70 -5.89
N GLU A 111 11.52 50.36 -4.85
CA GLU A 111 12.99 50.41 -4.84
C GLU A 111 13.63 49.33 -5.74
N LEU A 112 13.01 48.16 -5.85
CA LEU A 112 13.53 47.04 -6.66
C LEU A 112 13.03 47.03 -8.10
N SER A 113 12.18 47.99 -8.49
CA SER A 113 11.58 48.00 -9.82
C SER A 113 12.60 48.08 -10.96
N SER A 114 13.74 48.75 -10.75
CA SER A 114 14.82 48.83 -11.76
C SER A 114 15.58 47.52 -11.94
N TRP A 115 15.57 46.64 -10.93
CA TRP A 115 16.26 45.34 -10.93
C TRP A 115 15.29 44.16 -11.03
N LYS A 116 14.01 44.41 -11.35
CA LYS A 116 12.93 43.42 -11.37
C LYS A 116 13.29 42.11 -12.08
N GLN A 117 13.90 42.19 -13.27
CA GLN A 117 14.31 40.99 -14.01
C GLN A 117 15.47 40.25 -13.35
N SER A 118 16.45 40.99 -12.81
CA SER A 118 17.60 40.42 -12.10
C SER A 118 17.14 39.68 -10.84
N THR A 119 16.30 40.33 -10.02
CA THR A 119 15.74 39.76 -8.79
C THR A 119 14.90 38.52 -9.10
N LYS A 120 14.04 38.57 -10.13
CA LYS A 120 13.26 37.41 -10.58
C LYS A 120 14.16 36.21 -10.91
N ASN A 121 15.21 36.43 -11.69
CA ASN A 121 16.14 35.38 -12.09
C ASN A 121 16.89 34.80 -10.88
N ALA A 122 17.30 35.66 -9.93
CA ALA A 122 17.97 35.23 -8.71
C ALA A 122 17.08 34.37 -7.81
N ILE A 123 15.80 34.75 -7.63
CA ILE A 123 14.81 33.96 -6.88
C ILE A 123 14.59 32.61 -7.55
N MET A 124 14.30 32.60 -8.86
CA MET A 124 14.07 31.35 -9.61
C MET A 124 15.28 30.41 -9.55
N LYS A 125 16.50 30.96 -9.59
CA LYS A 125 17.72 30.18 -9.42
C LYS A 125 17.76 29.51 -8.05
N ARG A 126 17.51 30.24 -6.96
CA ARG A 126 17.48 29.69 -5.59
C ARG A 126 16.38 28.63 -5.42
N ILE A 127 15.20 28.83 -6.02
CA ILE A 127 14.12 27.83 -6.02
C ILE A 127 14.55 26.54 -6.73
N ARG A 128 15.18 26.65 -7.90
CA ARG A 128 15.67 25.47 -8.66
C ARG A 128 16.81 24.74 -7.95
N GLU A 129 17.56 25.41 -7.08
CA GLU A 129 18.59 24.81 -6.22
C GLU A 129 18.00 24.15 -4.95
N ASN A 130 16.76 24.50 -4.57
CA ASN A 130 16.08 23.96 -3.40
C ASN A 130 15.32 22.66 -3.72
N SER A 131 15.90 21.53 -3.34
CA SER A 131 15.36 20.21 -3.67
C SER A 131 14.23 19.77 -2.74
N LEU A 132 13.11 19.29 -3.30
CA LEU A 132 11.95 18.79 -2.53
C LEU A 132 12.33 17.67 -1.55
N ILE A 133 13.18 16.72 -1.97
CA ILE A 133 13.57 15.56 -1.14
C ILE A 133 14.47 15.93 0.05
N LYS A 134 14.96 17.18 0.11
CA LYS A 134 15.72 17.71 1.26
C LYS A 134 14.89 18.64 2.14
N SER A 135 13.59 18.75 1.86
CA SER A 135 12.68 19.57 2.68
C SER A 135 12.51 18.98 4.08
N ILE A 136 12.23 19.85 5.04
CA ILE A 136 11.94 19.47 6.42
C ILE A 136 10.44 19.71 6.64
N PRO A 137 9.62 18.66 6.71
CA PRO A 137 8.19 18.80 6.96
C PRO A 137 7.91 19.21 8.41
N GLU A 138 6.83 19.97 8.60
CA GLU A 138 6.35 20.35 9.92
C GLU A 138 5.77 19.15 10.67
N SER A 139 5.65 19.31 11.99
CA SER A 139 5.12 18.25 12.86
C SER A 139 3.71 17.82 12.45
N GLU A 140 2.86 18.76 12.00
CA GLU A 140 1.50 18.49 11.56
C GLU A 140 1.47 17.58 10.33
N THR A 141 2.27 17.88 9.31
CA THR A 141 2.48 17.06 8.11
C THR A 141 2.96 15.66 8.44
N ILE A 142 3.92 15.55 9.36
CA ILE A 142 4.41 14.26 9.84
C ILE A 142 3.29 13.47 10.52
N GLN A 143 2.48 14.10 11.38
CA GLN A 143 1.37 13.40 12.04
C GLN A 143 0.33 12.96 11.01
N PHE A 144 -0.03 13.83 10.07
CA PHE A 144 -1.01 13.54 9.02
C PHE A 144 -0.60 12.32 8.17
N VAL A 145 0.66 12.23 7.77
CA VAL A 145 1.20 11.06 7.06
C VAL A 145 1.12 9.79 7.91
N ILE A 146 1.52 9.86 9.18
CA ILE A 146 1.49 8.68 10.07
C ILE A 146 0.05 8.22 10.30
N ASP A 147 -0.88 9.14 10.52
CA ASP A 147 -2.29 8.85 10.81
C ASP A 147 -3.02 8.31 9.58
N SER A 148 -2.54 8.62 8.37
CA SER A 148 -3.02 8.01 7.12
C SER A 148 -2.57 6.55 6.97
N LEU A 149 -1.42 6.17 7.53
CA LEU A 149 -0.84 4.83 7.42
C LEU A 149 -1.21 3.92 8.60
N CYS A 150 -1.37 4.47 9.80
CA CYS A 150 -1.63 3.76 11.05
C CYS A 150 -2.99 4.18 11.62
N PRO A 151 -3.86 3.23 12.03
CA PRO A 151 -3.61 1.80 12.20
C PRO A 151 -3.92 0.94 10.96
N LEU A 152 -4.08 1.57 9.80
CA LEU A 152 -4.66 0.94 8.61
C LEU A 152 -3.72 -0.08 7.95
N LEU A 153 -2.56 0.38 7.48
CA LEU A 153 -1.53 -0.44 6.85
C LEU A 153 -0.53 -1.00 7.87
N PHE A 154 -0.24 -0.23 8.92
CA PHE A 154 0.65 -0.61 10.02
C PHE A 154 -0.10 -0.56 11.34
N LYS A 155 0.18 -1.51 12.23
CA LYS A 155 -0.52 -1.63 13.52
C LYS A 155 -0.16 -0.49 14.46
N THR A 156 1.09 -0.03 14.40
CA THR A 156 1.62 1.00 15.29
C THR A 156 2.27 2.15 14.52
N ARG A 157 2.39 3.30 15.19
CA ARG A 157 3.11 4.47 14.65
C ARG A 157 4.61 4.20 14.51
N THR A 158 5.18 3.31 15.32
CA THR A 158 6.60 2.90 15.26
C THR A 158 6.87 2.08 14.00
N GLU A 159 6.00 1.12 13.67
CA GLU A 159 6.05 0.37 12.40
C GLU A 159 5.91 1.30 11.19
N ALA A 160 4.96 2.25 11.21
CA ALA A 160 4.78 3.21 10.12
C ALA A 160 6.02 4.11 9.91
N LYS A 161 6.63 4.61 10.99
CA LYS A 161 7.88 5.38 10.93
C LYS A 161 9.05 4.55 10.41
N TYR A 162 9.16 3.28 10.84
CA TYR A 162 10.17 2.37 10.32
C TYR A 162 10.02 2.19 8.80
N PHE A 163 8.80 1.92 8.32
CA PHE A 163 8.51 1.81 6.91
C PHE A 163 8.85 3.09 6.12
N LEU A 164 8.44 4.26 6.61
CA LEU A 164 8.79 5.55 5.98
C LEU A 164 10.31 5.79 5.94
N THR A 165 11.05 5.37 6.97
CA THR A 165 12.51 5.47 6.99
C THR A 165 13.14 4.57 5.92
N ILE A 166 12.62 3.36 5.71
CA ILE A 166 13.05 2.46 4.62
C ILE A 166 12.79 3.08 3.25
N LEU A 167 11.62 3.72 3.08
CA LEU A 167 11.29 4.40 1.84
C LEU A 167 12.30 5.52 1.54
N GLY A 168 12.62 6.34 2.54
CA GLY A 168 13.64 7.38 2.40
C GLY A 168 15.03 6.81 2.11
N ASP A 169 15.42 5.72 2.77
CA ASP A 169 16.70 5.04 2.52
C ASP A 169 16.79 4.57 1.07
N ASN A 170 15.71 3.97 0.53
CA ASN A 170 15.65 3.53 -0.85
C ASN A 170 15.68 4.70 -1.86
N ILE A 171 14.97 5.80 -1.60
CA ILE A 171 15.02 7.03 -2.42
C ILE A 171 16.46 7.54 -2.48
N PHE A 172 17.13 7.65 -1.33
CA PHE A 172 18.54 8.06 -1.24
C PHE A 172 19.55 6.97 -1.62
N ARG A 173 19.08 5.76 -1.98
CA ARG A 173 19.91 4.58 -2.33
C ARG A 173 20.93 4.20 -1.25
N LYS A 174 20.55 4.33 0.02
CA LYS A 174 21.34 3.92 1.19
C LYS A 174 21.19 2.42 1.43
N ASN A 175 22.24 1.79 1.97
CA ASN A 175 22.21 0.40 2.46
C ASN A 175 21.63 -0.63 1.47
N ASN A 176 22.02 -0.54 0.19
CA ASN A 176 21.46 -1.40 -0.88
C ASN A 176 21.74 -2.91 -0.71
N ASN A 177 22.57 -3.29 0.25
CA ASN A 177 22.82 -4.69 0.63
C ASN A 177 21.72 -5.25 1.55
N ILE A 178 20.95 -4.40 2.25
CA ILE A 178 19.88 -4.83 3.14
C ILE A 178 18.67 -5.29 2.34
N ILE A 179 17.99 -6.31 2.84
CA ILE A 179 16.86 -6.94 2.19
C ILE A 179 15.66 -6.88 3.11
N HIS A 180 14.61 -6.20 2.65
CA HIS A 180 13.38 -6.05 3.39
C HIS A 180 12.34 -7.02 2.84
N TYR A 181 12.12 -8.11 3.56
CA TYR A 181 11.02 -9.01 3.24
C TYR A 181 9.69 -8.42 3.70
N ILE A 182 8.75 -8.36 2.76
CA ILE A 182 7.39 -7.91 3.03
C ILE A 182 6.42 -8.83 2.28
N ASP A 183 5.29 -9.11 2.92
CA ASP A 183 4.25 -10.01 2.41
C ASP A 183 3.86 -9.67 0.95
N ALA A 184 3.67 -10.71 0.14
CA ALA A 184 3.31 -10.59 -1.28
C ALA A 184 2.02 -9.81 -1.51
N LYS A 185 1.09 -9.78 -0.55
CA LYS A 185 -0.14 -8.96 -0.61
C LYS A 185 0.13 -7.46 -0.76
N SER A 186 1.30 -6.97 -0.32
CA SER A 186 1.69 -5.56 -0.42
C SER A 186 2.23 -5.16 -1.80
N LYS A 187 2.47 -6.12 -2.71
CA LYS A 187 3.15 -5.89 -3.98
C LYS A 187 2.47 -4.83 -4.85
N HIS A 188 1.14 -4.82 -4.89
CA HIS A 188 0.37 -3.84 -5.66
C HIS A 188 0.52 -2.43 -5.09
N PHE A 189 0.38 -2.27 -3.77
CA PHE A 189 0.59 -1.00 -3.08
C PHE A 189 2.00 -0.44 -3.32
N ILE A 190 3.04 -1.23 -3.04
CA ILE A 190 4.45 -0.81 -3.19
C ILE A 190 4.75 -0.42 -4.64
N ARG A 191 4.28 -1.20 -5.62
CA ARG A 191 4.49 -0.90 -7.04
C ARG A 191 3.82 0.42 -7.45
N ASN A 192 2.57 0.64 -7.06
CA ASN A 192 1.86 1.86 -7.40
C ASN A 192 2.48 3.08 -6.74
N PHE A 193 2.87 2.98 -5.47
CA PHE A 193 3.56 4.08 -4.81
C PHE A 193 4.94 4.33 -5.43
N ASN A 194 5.66 3.28 -5.86
CA ASN A 194 6.92 3.44 -6.59
C ASN A 194 6.73 4.16 -7.93
N ASN A 195 5.67 3.85 -8.66
CA ASN A 195 5.32 4.56 -9.90
C ASN A 195 5.01 6.04 -9.61
N PHE A 196 4.30 6.32 -8.51
CA PHE A 196 4.05 7.69 -8.06
C PHE A 196 5.37 8.44 -7.77
N CYS A 197 6.31 7.82 -7.05
CA CYS A 197 7.62 8.42 -6.81
C CYS A 197 8.40 8.66 -8.11
N GLN A 198 8.40 7.70 -9.04
CA GLN A 198 9.06 7.88 -10.33
C GLN A 198 8.44 9.04 -11.13
N MET A 199 7.11 9.19 -11.10
CA MET A 199 6.39 10.26 -11.78
C MET A 199 6.74 11.64 -11.21
N TRP A 200 6.78 11.78 -9.88
CA TRP A 200 6.93 13.08 -9.23
C TRP A 200 8.38 13.49 -9.01
N ILE A 201 9.22 12.56 -8.53
CA ILE A 201 10.62 12.84 -8.17
C ILE A 201 11.64 12.20 -9.11
N GLY A 202 11.22 11.38 -10.07
CA GLY A 202 12.13 10.70 -11.02
C GLY A 202 13.00 9.62 -10.36
N GLN A 203 12.63 9.16 -9.15
CA GLN A 203 13.38 8.16 -8.39
C GLN A 203 12.51 6.96 -8.03
N SER A 204 13.14 5.78 -8.04
CA SER A 204 12.55 4.51 -7.61
C SER A 204 12.89 4.27 -6.14
N PHE A 205 12.01 3.60 -5.39
CA PHE A 205 12.27 3.15 -4.02
C PHE A 205 12.15 1.63 -3.82
N TYR A 206 11.95 0.86 -4.90
CA TYR A 206 11.63 -0.57 -4.84
C TYR A 206 12.82 -1.49 -4.47
N GLN A 207 14.05 -0.99 -4.41
CA GLN A 207 15.29 -1.77 -4.56
C GLN A 207 15.45 -2.89 -3.53
N THR A 208 15.22 -2.57 -2.25
CA THR A 208 15.47 -3.51 -1.13
C THR A 208 14.27 -4.40 -0.80
N PHE A 209 13.08 -4.10 -1.33
CA PHE A 209 11.87 -4.87 -1.05
C PHE A 209 11.86 -6.22 -1.80
N LYS A 210 11.58 -7.31 -1.07
CA LYS A 210 11.41 -8.66 -1.63
C LYS A 210 10.13 -9.29 -1.11
N HIS A 211 9.36 -9.89 -2.03
CA HIS A 211 8.10 -10.58 -1.73
C HIS A 211 8.22 -12.10 -1.69
N LYS A 212 9.39 -12.62 -2.07
CA LYS A 212 9.69 -14.05 -2.10
C LYS A 212 11.11 -14.27 -1.60
N TYR A 213 11.32 -15.44 -1.00
CA TYR A 213 12.63 -15.88 -0.56
C TYR A 213 13.56 -16.16 -1.74
N HIS A 214 14.82 -15.72 -1.63
CA HIS A 214 15.85 -15.97 -2.64
C HIS A 214 17.20 -16.37 -2.02
N ASP A 215 17.17 -17.04 -0.87
CA ASP A 215 18.38 -17.58 -0.20
C ASP A 215 19.46 -16.56 0.15
N HIS A 216 19.01 -15.38 0.55
CA HIS A 216 19.89 -14.34 1.04
C HIS A 216 20.41 -14.65 2.45
N ASP A 217 21.59 -14.12 2.79
CA ASP A 217 22.12 -14.20 4.14
C ASP A 217 21.16 -13.52 5.13
N TYR A 218 20.80 -14.26 6.18
CA TYR A 218 19.90 -13.79 7.22
C TYR A 218 20.42 -12.52 7.93
N ASN A 219 21.74 -12.31 7.97
CA ASN A 219 22.35 -11.10 8.52
C ASN A 219 21.88 -9.82 7.80
N ASP A 220 21.63 -9.92 6.49
CA ASP A 220 21.19 -8.81 5.64
C ASP A 220 19.65 -8.70 5.58
N CYS A 221 18.91 -9.65 6.14
CA CYS A 221 17.46 -9.72 6.04
C CYS A 221 16.74 -8.99 7.18
N ARG A 222 15.69 -8.26 6.83
CA ARG A 222 14.75 -7.59 7.74
C ARG A 222 13.32 -8.02 7.39
N VAL A 223 12.46 -8.09 8.39
CA VAL A 223 11.04 -8.43 8.20
C VAL A 223 10.20 -7.18 8.39
N ILE A 224 9.28 -6.93 7.45
CA ILE A 224 8.28 -5.87 7.54
C ILE A 224 6.91 -6.52 7.65
N THR A 225 6.23 -6.22 8.76
CA THR A 225 4.83 -6.57 8.95
C THR A 225 3.94 -5.52 8.32
N ILE A 226 2.96 -5.95 7.55
CA ILE A 226 1.92 -5.10 6.97
C ILE A 226 0.56 -5.76 7.10
N SER A 227 -0.45 -4.94 7.38
CA SER A 227 -1.84 -5.35 7.56
C SER A 227 -2.46 -5.91 6.29
N ASP A 228 -3.46 -6.79 6.44
CA ASP A 228 -4.24 -7.35 5.32
C ASP A 228 -5.06 -6.28 4.58
N PHE A 229 -5.32 -5.13 5.21
CA PHE A 229 -5.99 -3.98 4.56
C PHE A 229 -5.25 -3.48 3.31
N VAL A 230 -3.96 -3.79 3.14
CA VAL A 230 -3.22 -3.46 1.91
C VAL A 230 -3.78 -4.16 0.65
N LYS A 231 -4.60 -5.22 0.81
CA LYS A 231 -5.34 -5.83 -0.30
C LYS A 231 -6.41 -4.90 -0.88
N VAL A 232 -6.91 -3.92 -0.11
CA VAL A 232 -8.01 -3.04 -0.51
C VAL A 232 -7.47 -1.84 -1.30
N GLU A 233 -7.50 -1.94 -2.63
CA GLU A 233 -6.96 -0.92 -3.54
C GLU A 233 -7.54 0.48 -3.35
N THR A 234 -8.85 0.58 -3.18
CA THR A 234 -9.53 1.88 -3.03
C THR A 234 -9.01 2.67 -1.83
N VAL A 235 -8.53 1.98 -0.79
CA VAL A 235 -8.08 2.59 0.47
C VAL A 235 -6.65 3.12 0.35
N TRP A 236 -5.69 2.31 -0.10
CA TRP A 236 -4.32 2.80 -0.21
C TRP A 236 -4.14 3.73 -1.42
N ASN A 237 -4.96 3.61 -2.46
CA ASN A 237 -4.90 4.52 -3.60
C ASN A 237 -5.35 5.95 -3.22
N SER A 238 -6.34 6.10 -2.34
CA SER A 238 -6.71 7.42 -1.82
C SER A 238 -5.58 8.04 -0.99
N ILE A 239 -4.87 7.23 -0.20
CA ILE A 239 -3.69 7.68 0.56
C ILE A 239 -2.61 8.20 -0.39
N ILE A 240 -2.20 7.40 -1.39
CA ILE A 240 -1.15 7.82 -2.34
C ILE A 240 -1.54 9.11 -3.08
N THR A 241 -2.79 9.21 -3.54
CA THR A 241 -3.23 10.38 -4.32
C THR A 241 -3.36 11.65 -3.49
N GLN A 242 -3.75 11.55 -2.22
CA GLN A 242 -3.94 12.72 -1.35
C GLN A 242 -2.67 13.12 -0.59
N THR A 243 -1.88 12.13 -0.14
CA THR A 243 -0.77 12.36 0.81
C THR A 243 0.57 11.91 0.24
N GLY A 244 0.65 11.51 -1.02
CA GLY A 244 1.86 10.89 -1.59
C GLY A 244 3.09 11.79 -1.59
N LEU A 245 2.93 13.10 -1.86
CA LEU A 245 4.04 14.06 -1.81
C LEU A 245 4.52 14.28 -0.36
N ASP A 246 3.58 14.42 0.58
CA ASP A 246 3.87 14.51 2.01
C ASP A 246 4.63 13.27 2.48
N MET A 247 4.18 12.08 2.08
CA MET A 247 4.82 10.81 2.40
C MET A 247 6.27 10.74 1.90
N ILE A 248 6.54 11.21 0.69
CA ILE A 248 7.91 11.27 0.13
C ILE A 248 8.79 12.18 1.00
N CYS A 249 8.31 13.39 1.32
CA CYS A 249 9.09 14.37 2.08
C CYS A 249 9.34 13.88 3.52
N VAL A 250 8.33 13.31 4.17
CA VAL A 250 8.45 12.70 5.50
C VAL A 250 9.40 11.50 5.49
N ALA A 251 9.32 10.63 4.48
CA ALA A 251 10.22 9.49 4.33
C ALA A 251 11.68 9.93 4.18
N CYS A 252 11.95 10.89 3.30
CA CYS A 252 13.27 11.47 3.12
C CYS A 252 13.78 12.13 4.40
N HIS A 253 12.96 12.95 5.06
CA HIS A 253 13.30 13.57 6.34
C HIS A 253 13.68 12.53 7.40
N TYR A 254 12.94 11.42 7.52
CA TYR A 254 13.26 10.35 8.47
C TYR A 254 14.55 9.61 8.13
N SER A 255 14.80 9.30 6.87
CA SER A 255 16.07 8.68 6.46
C SER A 255 17.27 9.57 6.78
N GLU A 256 17.18 10.89 6.59
CA GLU A 256 18.25 11.80 6.97
C GLU A 256 18.38 11.95 8.50
N ARG A 257 17.25 12.18 9.19
CA ARG A 257 17.20 12.36 10.65
C ARG A 257 17.77 11.18 11.42
N TYR A 258 17.43 9.96 11.01
CA TYR A 258 17.87 8.74 11.68
C TYR A 258 19.10 8.12 11.02
N GLY A 259 19.54 8.60 9.85
CA GLY A 259 20.65 8.04 9.08
C GLY A 259 20.29 6.77 8.30
N SER A 260 19.59 5.81 8.92
CA SER A 260 19.05 4.60 8.29
C SER A 260 17.85 4.02 9.04
N SER A 261 17.11 3.12 8.38
CA SER A 261 16.01 2.35 8.97
C SER A 261 16.47 1.46 10.14
N ASP A 262 17.61 0.77 10.01
CA ASP A 262 18.20 -0.03 11.08
C ASP A 262 18.55 0.83 12.31
N ASN A 263 19.12 2.02 12.09
CA ASN A 263 19.46 2.94 13.19
C ASN A 263 18.20 3.48 13.87
N TYR A 264 17.15 3.81 13.09
CA TYR A 264 15.85 4.15 13.65
C TYR A 264 15.34 3.03 14.57
N ALA A 265 15.29 1.79 14.06
CA ALA A 265 14.78 0.65 14.81
C ALA A 265 15.56 0.43 16.11
N LEU A 266 16.90 0.46 16.07
CA LEU A 266 17.75 0.12 17.21
C LEU A 266 17.88 1.24 18.25
N GLN A 267 17.91 2.52 17.83
CA GLN A 267 18.27 3.64 18.70
C GLN A 267 17.10 4.59 19.00
N TYR A 268 16.06 4.63 18.16
CA TYR A 268 15.02 5.67 18.23
C TYR A 268 13.59 5.15 18.34
N SER A 269 13.33 3.88 18.00
CA SER A 269 11.98 3.31 18.03
C SER A 269 11.42 3.23 19.45
N ASN A 270 12.30 2.96 20.44
CA ASN A 270 11.92 2.60 21.81
C ASN A 270 10.89 1.46 21.87
N ASP A 271 10.95 0.54 20.90
CA ASP A 271 9.97 -0.53 20.71
C ASP A 271 10.72 -1.87 20.57
N ALA A 272 10.79 -2.61 21.68
CA ALA A 272 11.49 -3.89 21.72
C ALA A 272 10.81 -4.95 20.84
N ASP A 273 9.49 -4.89 20.70
CA ASP A 273 8.73 -5.83 19.88
C ASP A 273 9.04 -5.58 18.40
N LEU A 274 9.07 -4.31 17.96
CA LEU A 274 9.50 -3.94 16.61
C LEU A 274 10.92 -4.43 16.32
N ILE A 275 11.87 -4.24 17.25
CA ILE A 275 13.26 -4.68 17.07
C ILE A 275 13.31 -6.21 16.89
N ASN A 276 12.62 -6.96 17.74
CA ASN A 276 12.61 -8.42 17.66
C ASN A 276 11.99 -8.92 16.36
N ASP A 277 10.90 -8.30 15.91
CA ASP A 277 10.22 -8.66 14.66
C ASP A 277 11.09 -8.34 13.45
N VAL A 278 11.61 -7.11 13.36
CA VAL A 278 12.42 -6.62 12.24
C VAL A 278 13.70 -7.44 12.06
N PHE A 279 14.40 -7.71 13.16
CA PHE A 279 15.70 -8.39 13.14
C PHE A 279 15.57 -9.90 13.39
N TYR A 280 14.36 -10.47 13.35
CA TYR A 280 14.12 -11.88 13.68
C TYR A 280 15.05 -12.84 12.91
N LEU A 281 15.18 -12.67 11.59
CA LEU A 281 16.05 -13.51 10.77
C LEU A 281 17.53 -13.30 11.09
N LYS A 282 17.96 -12.05 11.31
CA LYS A 282 19.34 -11.75 11.69
C LYS A 282 19.74 -12.37 13.03
N GLN A 283 18.79 -12.53 13.94
CA GLN A 283 19.02 -13.02 15.30
C GLN A 283 18.88 -14.54 15.45
N ASN A 284 18.31 -15.24 14.46
CA ASN A 284 18.02 -16.67 14.54
C ASN A 284 18.61 -17.41 13.34
N THR A 285 19.30 -18.52 13.56
CA THR A 285 19.72 -19.37 12.43
C THR A 285 18.54 -20.17 11.88
N THR A 286 18.68 -20.70 10.67
CA THR A 286 17.68 -21.62 10.09
C THR A 286 17.38 -22.80 11.03
N ALA A 287 18.42 -23.35 11.66
CA ALA A 287 18.30 -24.44 12.62
C ALA A 287 17.53 -24.04 13.88
N ASP A 288 17.74 -22.83 14.40
CA ASP A 288 17.03 -22.33 15.58
C ASP A 288 15.53 -22.19 15.29
N ILE A 289 15.17 -21.69 14.11
CA ILE A 289 13.77 -21.51 13.71
C ILE A 289 13.09 -22.88 13.49
N VAL A 290 13.77 -23.83 12.83
CA VAL A 290 13.26 -25.20 12.67
C VAL A 290 13.09 -25.88 14.03
N LYS A 291 14.02 -25.69 14.96
CA LYS A 291 13.90 -26.21 16.33
C LYS A 291 12.71 -25.61 17.07
N ALA A 292 12.47 -24.31 16.95
CA ALA A 292 11.30 -23.65 17.52
C ALA A 292 10.00 -24.25 16.95
N PHE A 293 9.92 -24.40 15.62
CA PHE A 293 8.80 -25.06 14.96
C PHE A 293 8.55 -26.46 15.50
N VAL A 294 9.57 -27.32 15.54
CA VAL A 294 9.44 -28.69 16.06
C VAL A 294 8.91 -28.68 17.50
N SER A 295 9.42 -27.79 18.36
CA SER A 295 9.01 -27.72 19.77
C SER A 295 7.58 -27.21 19.98
N GLU A 296 7.08 -26.33 19.11
CA GLU A 296 5.79 -25.66 19.28
C GLU A 296 4.64 -26.39 18.56
N TYR A 297 4.94 -26.99 17.41
CA TYR A 297 3.95 -27.56 16.50
C TYR A 297 3.93 -29.09 16.52
N LEU A 298 4.99 -29.76 16.97
CA LEU A 298 5.10 -31.22 16.91
C LEU A 298 5.22 -31.84 18.32
N ASN A 299 4.49 -32.91 18.53
CA ASN A 299 4.58 -33.76 19.70
C ASN A 299 5.17 -35.11 19.27
N VAL A 300 6.29 -35.46 19.87
CA VAL A 300 7.02 -36.69 19.57
C VAL A 300 6.71 -37.72 20.66
N GLU A 301 6.15 -38.86 20.28
CA GLU A 301 5.91 -39.94 21.24
C GLU A 301 7.26 -40.57 21.68
N GLN A 302 7.53 -40.59 22.99
CA GLN A 302 8.72 -41.24 23.52
C GLN A 302 8.58 -42.76 23.38
N ARG A 303 9.49 -43.36 22.60
CA ARG A 303 9.59 -44.80 22.34
C ARG A 303 10.05 -45.58 23.58
N THR A 304 9.29 -45.61 24.67
CA THR A 304 9.69 -46.42 25.83
C THR A 304 9.01 -47.77 25.92
N THR A 305 7.77 -47.98 25.48
CA THR A 305 7.15 -49.32 25.63
C THR A 305 5.88 -49.54 24.78
N LEU A 306 5.92 -49.70 23.45
CA LEU A 306 4.70 -50.15 22.74
C LEU A 306 5.00 -51.03 21.52
N ASN A 307 4.28 -52.16 21.45
CA ASN A 307 4.38 -53.20 20.45
C ASN A 307 4.10 -52.67 19.03
N ILE A 308 4.99 -53.03 18.11
CA ILE A 308 5.07 -52.59 16.71
C ILE A 308 3.79 -52.92 15.91
N ASP A 309 3.00 -53.90 16.34
CA ASP A 309 1.80 -54.38 15.62
C ASP A 309 0.51 -53.59 15.89
N THR A 310 0.51 -52.60 16.81
CA THR A 310 -0.70 -51.79 17.13
C THR A 310 -0.59 -50.31 16.78
N LEU A 311 0.60 -49.83 16.41
CA LEU A 311 0.87 -48.43 16.08
C LEU A 311 0.61 -48.08 14.60
N SER A 312 0.20 -49.05 13.80
CA SER A 312 0.33 -49.01 12.34
C SER A 312 -0.73 -48.18 11.60
N ARG A 313 -1.54 -47.33 12.25
CA ARG A 313 -2.52 -46.48 11.52
C ARG A 313 -2.75 -45.05 12.00
N ASN A 314 -2.41 -44.66 13.24
CA ASN A 314 -3.06 -43.45 13.79
C ASN A 314 -2.15 -42.24 14.07
N THR A 315 -0.82 -42.36 14.02
CA THR A 315 0.07 -41.23 14.37
C THR A 315 1.17 -41.05 13.31
N GLN A 316 0.78 -40.51 12.15
CA GLN A 316 1.72 -40.11 11.09
C GLN A 316 1.43 -38.69 10.63
N VAL A 317 2.49 -37.96 10.26
CA VAL A 317 2.41 -36.65 9.61
C VAL A 317 3.05 -36.78 8.24
N THR A 318 2.26 -36.63 7.16
CA THR A 318 2.80 -36.66 5.80
C THR A 318 3.66 -35.43 5.55
N TRP A 319 4.55 -35.47 4.54
CA TRP A 319 5.31 -34.28 4.16
C TRP A 319 4.40 -33.09 3.80
N ARG A 320 3.26 -33.35 3.15
CA ARG A 320 2.26 -32.33 2.83
C ARG A 320 1.67 -31.67 4.07
N ASP A 321 1.31 -32.47 5.08
CA ASP A 321 0.83 -31.96 6.37
C ASP A 321 1.91 -31.16 7.08
N MET A 322 3.17 -31.61 7.03
CA MET A 322 4.30 -30.92 7.63
C MET A 322 4.53 -29.54 7.00
N GLN A 323 4.41 -29.45 5.67
CA GLN A 323 4.50 -28.19 4.94
C GLN A 323 3.36 -27.23 5.29
N TYR A 324 2.13 -27.74 5.48
CA TYR A 324 1.00 -26.94 5.96
C TYR A 324 1.28 -26.39 7.37
N LEU A 325 1.70 -27.26 8.29
CA LEU A 325 2.05 -26.86 9.66
C LEU A 325 3.15 -25.81 9.69
N TRP A 326 4.16 -25.96 8.84
CA TRP A 326 5.23 -24.98 8.69
C TRP A 326 4.72 -23.63 8.20
N LYS A 327 3.84 -23.60 7.19
CA LYS A 327 3.22 -22.34 6.74
C LYS A 327 2.43 -21.67 7.85
N ASN A 328 1.60 -22.43 8.57
CA ASN A 328 0.82 -21.91 9.70
C ASN A 328 1.71 -21.35 10.82
N PHE A 329 2.84 -22.02 11.11
CA PHE A 329 3.85 -21.53 12.04
C PHE A 329 4.43 -20.18 11.62
N LEU A 330 4.82 -20.04 10.34
CA LEU A 330 5.35 -18.79 9.81
C LEU A 330 4.31 -17.66 9.87
N GLU A 331 3.05 -17.94 9.48
CA GLU A 331 1.97 -16.95 9.51
C GLU A 331 1.64 -16.48 10.93
N THR A 332 1.60 -17.40 11.89
CA THR A 332 1.41 -17.07 13.32
C THR A 332 2.50 -16.12 13.83
N ARG A 333 3.72 -16.26 13.31
CA ARG A 333 4.87 -15.40 13.61
C ARG A 333 5.04 -14.22 12.65
N ARG A 334 4.11 -14.03 11.71
CA ARG A 334 4.14 -12.97 10.67
C ARG A 334 5.43 -12.99 9.84
N LEU A 335 5.99 -14.18 9.65
CA LEU A 335 7.19 -14.38 8.86
C LEU A 335 6.82 -14.69 7.41
N PRO A 336 7.58 -14.17 6.43
CA PRO A 336 7.48 -14.61 5.05
C PRO A 336 7.93 -16.08 4.92
N SER A 337 7.91 -16.63 3.70
CA SER A 337 8.70 -17.84 3.44
C SER A 337 10.18 -17.50 3.68
N ILE A 338 10.83 -18.20 4.61
CA ILE A 338 12.22 -17.92 5.03
C ILE A 338 13.23 -18.96 4.56
N MET A 339 12.78 -20.08 3.99
CA MET A 339 13.63 -21.11 3.41
C MET A 339 12.85 -21.92 2.38
N PHE A 340 13.56 -22.62 1.50
CA PHE A 340 12.93 -23.56 0.58
C PHE A 340 12.44 -24.80 1.32
N PHE A 341 11.35 -25.40 0.83
CA PHE A 341 10.81 -26.64 1.40
C PHE A 341 11.82 -27.79 1.39
N GLN A 342 12.70 -27.87 0.39
CA GLN A 342 13.74 -28.90 0.37
C GLN A 342 14.75 -28.70 1.51
N THR A 343 15.14 -27.46 1.79
CA THR A 343 16.03 -27.13 2.91
C THR A 343 15.37 -27.49 4.24
N LEU A 344 14.10 -27.13 4.41
CA LEU A 344 13.30 -27.51 5.59
C LEU A 344 13.25 -29.04 5.74
N LYS A 345 12.97 -29.77 4.67
CA LYS A 345 12.87 -31.24 4.67
C LYS A 345 14.18 -31.86 5.16
N THR A 346 15.31 -31.41 4.63
CA THR A 346 16.63 -31.89 5.03
C THR A 346 16.89 -31.64 6.53
N GLN A 347 16.54 -30.47 7.05
CA GLN A 347 16.72 -30.16 8.48
C GLN A 347 15.77 -30.96 9.39
N LEU A 348 14.53 -31.18 8.96
CA LEU A 348 13.58 -32.01 9.70
C LEU A 348 13.99 -33.48 9.71
N ILE A 349 14.47 -34.03 8.58
CA ILE A 349 15.01 -35.39 8.54
C ILE A 349 16.25 -35.49 9.43
N ALA A 350 17.14 -34.50 9.42
CA ALA A 350 18.31 -34.51 10.30
C ALA A 350 17.94 -34.49 11.80
N SER A 351 16.93 -33.71 12.18
CA SER A 351 16.50 -33.56 13.58
C SER A 351 15.56 -34.68 14.07
N LEU A 352 14.78 -35.30 13.16
CA LEU A 352 13.75 -36.30 13.46
C LEU A 352 14.02 -37.62 12.71
N SER A 353 15.28 -37.92 12.41
CA SER A 353 15.70 -39.05 11.55
C SER A 353 15.07 -40.38 11.95
N GLN A 354 15.01 -40.67 13.25
CA GLN A 354 14.43 -41.91 13.77
C GLN A 354 12.93 -42.08 13.49
N TYR A 355 12.22 -41.01 13.15
CA TYR A 355 10.78 -40.99 12.91
C TYR A 355 10.43 -40.87 11.41
N TYR A 356 11.38 -40.60 10.53
CA TYR A 356 11.11 -40.41 9.10
C TYR A 356 11.07 -41.75 8.35
N ASN A 357 10.01 -41.96 7.55
CA ASN A 357 9.86 -43.09 6.65
C ASN A 357 9.95 -42.62 5.19
N GLU A 358 11.00 -43.04 4.50
CA GLU A 358 11.27 -42.68 3.10
C GLU A 358 10.23 -43.24 2.12
N SER A 359 9.64 -44.40 2.40
CA SER A 359 8.72 -45.06 1.46
C SER A 359 7.37 -44.36 1.34
N THR A 360 6.90 -43.75 2.44
CA THR A 360 5.62 -43.06 2.53
C THR A 360 5.77 -41.54 2.58
N ASP A 361 6.99 -41.03 2.51
CA ASP A 361 7.34 -39.62 2.69
C ASP A 361 6.64 -38.98 3.92
N SER A 362 6.77 -39.65 5.07
CA SER A 362 6.02 -39.30 6.28
C SER A 362 6.83 -39.48 7.56
N PHE A 363 6.48 -38.72 8.59
CA PHE A 363 7.03 -38.86 9.94
C PHE A 363 6.08 -39.68 10.81
N VAL A 364 6.52 -40.86 11.25
CA VAL A 364 5.76 -41.83 12.04
C VAL A 364 6.07 -41.64 13.53
N GLY A 365 5.05 -41.69 14.39
CA GLY A 365 5.20 -41.46 15.83
C GLY A 365 5.32 -39.97 16.21
N ILE A 366 4.94 -39.10 15.28
CA ILE A 366 4.84 -37.65 15.47
C ILE A 366 3.37 -37.26 15.27
N CYS A 367 2.86 -36.37 16.11
CA CYS A 367 1.55 -35.75 15.92
C CYS A 367 1.64 -34.22 16.10
N SER A 368 0.59 -33.53 15.68
CA SER A 368 0.42 -32.10 15.94
C SER A 368 -1.00 -31.84 16.43
N LYS A 369 -1.15 -30.97 17.43
CA LYS A 369 -2.46 -30.50 17.89
C LYS A 369 -3.24 -29.75 16.79
N HIS A 370 -2.56 -29.29 15.75
CA HIS A 370 -3.15 -28.50 14.66
C HIS A 370 -3.67 -29.33 13.48
N LEU A 371 -3.41 -30.65 13.44
CA LEU A 371 -3.84 -31.51 12.32
C LEU A 371 -5.23 -32.15 12.46
N PRO A 372 -5.69 -32.61 13.64
CA PRO A 372 -6.93 -33.37 13.73
C PRO A 372 -8.14 -32.65 13.12
N GLU A 373 -8.27 -31.34 13.36
CA GLU A 373 -9.38 -30.56 12.82
C GLU A 373 -9.29 -30.39 11.30
N ILE A 374 -8.07 -30.28 10.78
CA ILE A 374 -7.81 -30.14 9.34
C ILE A 374 -8.07 -31.45 8.61
N GLN A 375 -7.60 -32.57 9.15
CA GLN A 375 -7.85 -33.90 8.57
C GLN A 375 -9.34 -34.23 8.53
N LYS A 376 -10.10 -33.83 9.55
CA LYS A 376 -11.57 -33.92 9.53
C LYS A 376 -12.19 -33.09 8.42
N PHE A 377 -11.70 -31.87 8.21
CA PHE A 377 -12.19 -31.03 7.12
C PHE A 377 -11.84 -31.62 5.74
N LEU A 378 -10.65 -32.17 5.57
CA LEU A 378 -10.25 -32.83 4.32
C LEU A 378 -11.11 -34.07 4.03
N ALA A 379 -11.42 -34.87 5.05
CA ALA A 379 -12.35 -36.00 4.90
C ALA A 379 -13.75 -35.54 4.47
N TYR A 380 -14.28 -34.49 5.12
CA TYR A 380 -15.52 -33.84 4.68
C TYR A 380 -15.45 -33.40 3.22
N TRP A 381 -14.36 -32.75 2.82
CA TRP A 381 -14.18 -32.21 1.48
C TRP A 381 -14.19 -33.33 0.44
N GLU A 382 -13.40 -34.38 0.66
CA GLU A 382 -13.28 -35.53 -0.24
C GLU A 382 -14.59 -36.31 -0.38
N GLU A 383 -15.39 -36.41 0.68
CA GLU A 383 -16.66 -37.13 0.65
C GLU A 383 -17.81 -36.35 0.00
N THR A 384 -17.77 -35.01 0.08
CA THR A 384 -18.99 -34.20 -0.13
C THR A 384 -18.87 -33.16 -1.22
N ILE A 385 -17.66 -32.72 -1.58
CA ILE A 385 -17.45 -31.67 -2.57
C ILE A 385 -17.11 -32.28 -3.92
N ILE A 386 -17.82 -31.84 -4.96
CA ILE A 386 -17.64 -32.29 -6.35
C ILE A 386 -17.43 -31.07 -7.23
N VAL A 387 -16.55 -31.19 -8.23
CA VAL A 387 -16.33 -30.14 -9.23
C VAL A 387 -17.56 -29.96 -10.11
N ASP A 388 -18.00 -28.71 -10.29
CA ASP A 388 -19.08 -28.32 -11.19
C ASP A 388 -18.77 -26.96 -11.82
N GLU A 389 -18.42 -26.95 -13.10
CA GLU A 389 -18.00 -25.74 -13.82
C GLU A 389 -19.08 -24.65 -13.88
N ASN A 390 -20.36 -25.00 -13.70
CA ASN A 390 -21.47 -24.05 -13.79
C ASN A 390 -21.73 -23.31 -12.48
N GLU A 391 -21.20 -23.81 -11.37
CA GLU A 391 -21.35 -23.21 -10.05
C GLU A 391 -20.20 -22.25 -9.77
N MET A 392 -20.50 -21.01 -9.38
CA MET A 392 -19.50 -19.95 -9.20
C MET A 392 -19.57 -19.32 -7.80
N ASP A 393 -20.67 -19.51 -7.09
CA ASP A 393 -21.06 -18.64 -5.98
C ASP A 393 -21.26 -19.46 -4.69
N PHE A 394 -20.26 -20.27 -4.32
CA PHE A 394 -20.27 -21.01 -3.06
C PHE A 394 -19.57 -20.23 -1.95
N GLU A 395 -20.31 -19.76 -0.94
CA GLU A 395 -19.76 -18.93 0.13
C GLU A 395 -19.00 -19.78 1.17
N ILE A 396 -17.89 -19.26 1.69
CA ILE A 396 -17.12 -19.94 2.75
C ILE A 396 -17.99 -20.21 3.99
N GLU A 397 -18.88 -19.27 4.35
CA GLU A 397 -19.83 -19.46 5.45
C GLU A 397 -20.76 -20.67 5.22
N GLU A 398 -21.18 -20.90 3.97
CA GLU A 398 -21.99 -22.07 3.60
C GLU A 398 -21.19 -23.36 3.77
N ILE A 399 -19.92 -23.37 3.34
CA ILE A 399 -19.01 -24.51 3.52
C ILE A 399 -18.86 -24.85 5.01
N ILE A 400 -18.73 -23.84 5.89
CA ILE A 400 -18.64 -24.05 7.34
C ILE A 400 -19.92 -24.68 7.89
N ILE A 401 -21.09 -24.20 7.46
CA ILE A 401 -22.38 -24.75 7.91
C ILE A 401 -22.51 -26.21 7.46
N LEU A 402 -22.13 -26.51 6.22
CA LEU A 402 -22.18 -27.87 5.66
C LEU A 402 -21.19 -28.80 6.35
N PHE A 403 -19.98 -28.33 6.64
CA PHE A 403 -19.00 -29.09 7.41
C PHE A 403 -19.53 -29.43 8.81
N ARG A 404 -20.13 -28.46 9.53
CA ARG A 404 -20.76 -28.73 10.84
C ARG A 404 -21.90 -29.73 10.75
N LYS A 405 -22.71 -29.66 9.67
CA LYS A 405 -23.79 -30.61 9.40
C LYS A 405 -23.25 -32.01 9.12
N TRP A 406 -22.16 -32.13 8.35
CA TRP A 406 -21.46 -33.40 8.10
C TRP A 406 -20.92 -34.00 9.39
N CYS A 407 -20.25 -33.20 10.25
CA CYS A 407 -19.77 -33.69 11.55
C CYS A 407 -20.90 -34.23 12.42
N THR A 408 -22.02 -33.50 12.49
CA THR A 408 -23.19 -33.91 13.27
C THR A 408 -23.80 -35.21 12.74
N THR A 409 -23.87 -35.35 11.42
CA THR A 409 -24.44 -36.54 10.75
C THR A 409 -23.56 -37.78 10.97
N ASN A 410 -22.24 -37.61 10.93
CA ASN A 410 -21.27 -38.68 11.13
C ASN A 410 -20.89 -38.93 12.59
N LYS A 411 -21.56 -38.27 13.55
CA LYS A 411 -21.27 -38.36 15.00
C LYS A 411 -19.82 -38.00 15.36
N GLU A 412 -19.22 -37.14 14.56
CA GLU A 412 -17.91 -36.55 14.82
C GLU A 412 -18.02 -35.38 15.79
N THR A 413 -16.95 -35.10 16.53
CA THR A 413 -16.89 -33.87 17.34
C THR A 413 -16.90 -32.65 16.42
N VAL A 414 -17.87 -31.76 16.63
CA VAL A 414 -18.01 -30.52 15.85
C VAL A 414 -16.83 -29.60 16.20
N THR A 415 -16.02 -29.30 15.18
CA THR A 415 -14.90 -28.37 15.28
C THR A 415 -15.34 -26.95 14.94
N ASN A 416 -14.71 -25.96 15.59
CA ASN A 416 -15.00 -24.54 15.36
C ASN A 416 -13.89 -23.92 14.51
N LEU A 417 -13.78 -24.37 13.26
CA LEU A 417 -12.97 -23.69 12.26
C LEU A 417 -13.66 -22.39 11.84
N ASN A 418 -12.90 -21.29 11.84
CA ASN A 418 -13.37 -20.00 11.35
C ASN A 418 -13.12 -19.86 9.83
N ASP A 419 -13.72 -18.83 9.24
CA ASP A 419 -13.66 -18.52 7.81
C ASP A 419 -12.24 -18.47 7.27
N LYS A 420 -11.33 -17.80 8.01
CA LYS A 420 -9.93 -17.71 7.64
C LYS A 420 -9.27 -19.10 7.62
N GLN A 421 -9.47 -19.91 8.65
CA GLN A 421 -8.89 -21.26 8.73
C GLN A 421 -9.38 -22.15 7.58
N ILE A 422 -10.66 -22.08 7.23
CA ILE A 422 -11.20 -22.82 6.08
C ILE A 422 -10.57 -22.34 4.77
N LEU A 423 -10.47 -21.03 4.57
CA LEU A 423 -9.82 -20.44 3.40
C LEU A 423 -8.36 -20.87 3.28
N ASP A 424 -7.60 -20.83 4.38
CA ASP A 424 -6.18 -21.21 4.40
C ASP A 424 -6.01 -22.71 4.05
N VAL A 425 -6.90 -23.56 4.55
CA VAL A 425 -6.92 -25.00 4.24
C VAL A 425 -7.25 -25.25 2.77
N ILE A 426 -8.31 -24.62 2.25
CA ILE A 426 -8.72 -24.78 0.84
C ILE A 426 -7.60 -24.29 -0.07
N SER A 427 -7.08 -23.08 0.17
CA SER A 427 -6.00 -22.47 -0.62
C SER A 427 -4.73 -23.32 -0.63
N TYR A 428 -4.46 -24.04 0.46
CA TYR A 428 -3.27 -24.88 0.57
C TYR A 428 -3.46 -26.27 -0.08
N PHE A 429 -4.56 -26.96 0.21
CA PHE A 429 -4.79 -28.34 -0.22
C PHE A 429 -5.44 -28.43 -1.62
N TYR A 430 -6.08 -27.36 -2.08
CA TYR A 430 -6.76 -27.29 -3.37
C TYR A 430 -6.38 -25.99 -4.11
N PRO A 431 -5.09 -25.78 -4.43
CA PRO A 431 -4.60 -24.53 -5.03
C PRO A 431 -5.14 -24.25 -6.45
N GLU A 432 -5.73 -25.26 -7.10
CA GLU A 432 -6.35 -25.13 -8.42
C GLU A 432 -7.73 -24.45 -8.36
N LEU A 433 -8.33 -24.32 -7.17
CA LEU A 433 -9.63 -23.68 -7.00
C LEU A 433 -9.51 -22.16 -7.02
N GLU A 434 -10.44 -21.53 -7.73
CA GLU A 434 -10.55 -20.07 -7.76
C GLU A 434 -11.36 -19.58 -6.55
N ILE A 435 -10.72 -18.76 -5.72
CA ILE A 435 -11.34 -18.10 -4.57
C ILE A 435 -11.50 -16.61 -4.88
N GLU A 436 -12.74 -16.14 -5.01
CA GLU A 436 -13.03 -14.74 -5.26
C GLU A 436 -13.24 -13.98 -3.94
N ARG A 437 -12.51 -12.87 -3.77
CA ARG A 437 -12.64 -11.90 -2.65
C ARG A 437 -12.49 -12.51 -1.26
N ASP A 438 -11.69 -13.56 -1.13
CA ASP A 438 -11.55 -14.33 0.12
C ASP A 438 -12.93 -14.76 0.68
N LYS A 439 -13.95 -14.96 -0.18
CA LYS A 439 -15.34 -15.22 0.24
C LYS A 439 -16.06 -16.31 -0.56
N TYR A 440 -15.84 -16.39 -1.87
CA TYR A 440 -16.56 -17.32 -2.75
C TYR A 440 -15.58 -18.34 -3.34
N VAL A 441 -15.94 -19.62 -3.34
CA VAL A 441 -15.21 -20.68 -4.02
C VAL A 441 -15.97 -21.06 -5.28
N SER A 442 -15.31 -20.93 -6.43
CA SER A 442 -15.88 -21.25 -7.73
C SER A 442 -15.71 -22.73 -8.07
N HIS A 443 -16.54 -23.19 -9.00
CA HIS A 443 -16.49 -24.50 -9.65
C HIS A 443 -16.69 -25.70 -8.73
N ILE A 444 -17.44 -25.53 -7.64
CA ILE A 444 -17.72 -26.60 -6.68
C ILE A 444 -19.21 -26.68 -6.35
N ARG A 445 -19.69 -27.89 -6.08
CA ARG A 445 -20.99 -28.15 -5.46
C ARG A 445 -20.86 -29.15 -4.31
N SER A 446 -21.82 -29.14 -3.40
CA SER A 446 -21.88 -30.09 -2.28
C SER A 446 -22.98 -31.13 -2.49
N THR A 447 -22.70 -32.39 -2.19
CA THR A 447 -23.70 -33.46 -2.15
C THR A 447 -24.64 -33.36 -0.94
N ILE A 448 -24.27 -32.58 0.09
CA ILE A 448 -25.09 -32.36 1.29
C ILE A 448 -26.20 -31.35 1.03
N TRP A 449 -26.01 -30.45 0.06
CA TRP A 449 -26.92 -29.37 -0.22
C TRP A 449 -27.00 -29.03 -1.71
N ASP A 450 -28.18 -29.27 -2.28
CA ASP A 450 -28.54 -28.87 -3.63
C ASP A 450 -29.31 -27.54 -3.57
N LYS A 451 -28.58 -26.44 -3.80
CA LYS A 451 -29.12 -25.07 -3.79
C LYS A 451 -30.25 -24.90 -4.79
N GLN A 452 -30.07 -25.43 -6.00
CA GLN A 452 -30.99 -25.25 -7.11
C GLN A 452 -32.30 -26.01 -6.86
N LEU A 453 -32.20 -27.25 -6.38
CA LEU A 453 -33.36 -28.05 -5.99
C LEU A 453 -34.14 -27.38 -4.87
N ASP A 454 -33.46 -26.81 -3.87
CA ASP A 454 -34.14 -26.11 -2.78
C ASP A 454 -34.95 -24.89 -3.27
N ILE A 455 -34.38 -24.11 -4.19
CA ILE A 455 -35.09 -22.99 -4.82
C ILE A 455 -36.30 -23.52 -5.60
N GLN A 456 -36.12 -24.57 -6.40
CA GLN A 456 -37.18 -25.17 -7.19
C GLN A 456 -38.35 -25.64 -6.31
N VAL A 457 -38.06 -26.40 -5.24
CA VAL A 457 -39.06 -26.92 -4.32
C VAL A 457 -39.85 -25.79 -3.67
N ALA A 458 -39.20 -24.71 -3.22
CA ALA A 458 -39.91 -23.58 -2.64
C ALA A 458 -40.78 -22.84 -3.66
N LEU A 459 -40.27 -22.64 -4.88
CA LEU A 459 -41.00 -21.99 -5.96
C LEU A 459 -42.24 -22.80 -6.39
N ASP A 460 -42.13 -24.13 -6.47
CA ASP A 460 -43.26 -25.02 -6.75
C ASP A 460 -44.31 -24.97 -5.62
N ASN A 461 -43.88 -24.92 -4.36
CA ASN A 461 -44.79 -24.75 -3.23
C ASN A 461 -45.47 -23.35 -3.22
N MET A 462 -44.75 -22.31 -3.65
CA MET A 462 -45.32 -20.97 -3.82
C MET A 462 -46.42 -20.99 -4.88
N LYS A 463 -46.14 -21.63 -6.02
CA LYS A 463 -47.05 -21.80 -7.14
C LYS A 463 -48.34 -22.54 -6.72
N ASN A 464 -48.21 -23.62 -5.96
CA ASN A 464 -49.36 -24.34 -5.41
C ASN A 464 -50.17 -23.49 -4.41
N SER A 465 -49.49 -22.77 -3.50
CA SER A 465 -50.14 -21.88 -2.53
C SER A 465 -50.93 -20.75 -3.19
N ILE A 466 -50.49 -20.26 -4.35
CA ILE A 466 -51.19 -19.22 -5.12
C ILE A 466 -52.42 -19.80 -5.82
N ARG A 467 -52.33 -21.04 -6.33
CA ARG A 467 -53.47 -21.76 -6.94
C ARG A 467 -54.57 -22.08 -5.95
N GLU A 468 -54.22 -22.52 -4.76
CA GLU A 468 -55.22 -22.83 -3.72
C GLU A 468 -55.98 -21.56 -3.29
N LYS A 469 -55.27 -20.44 -3.15
CA LYS A 469 -55.89 -19.13 -2.83
C LYS A 469 -56.79 -18.60 -3.94
N SER A 470 -56.49 -18.88 -5.21
CA SER A 470 -57.35 -18.49 -6.32
C SER A 470 -58.61 -19.37 -6.41
N GLN A 471 -58.52 -20.64 -6.04
CA GLN A 471 -59.67 -21.56 -5.96
C GLN A 471 -60.59 -21.25 -4.78
N GLN A 472 -60.06 -20.98 -3.58
CA GLN A 472 -60.86 -20.65 -2.38
C GLN A 472 -61.61 -19.31 -2.48
N ASN A 473 -61.13 -18.37 -3.31
CA ASN A 473 -61.79 -17.09 -3.52
C ASN A 473 -62.88 -17.13 -4.61
N SER A 474 -63.15 -18.29 -5.22
CA SER A 474 -64.22 -18.43 -6.23
C SER A 474 -65.64 -18.26 -5.66
N ASP A 475 -65.83 -18.37 -4.34
CA ASP A 475 -67.13 -18.20 -3.66
C ASP A 475 -67.45 -16.75 -3.25
N ARG A 476 -66.58 -15.78 -3.55
CA ARG A 476 -66.84 -14.35 -3.27
C ARG A 476 -66.77 -13.54 -4.54
N VAL A 477 -67.90 -12.93 -4.92
CA VAL A 477 -68.03 -12.02 -6.07
C VAL A 477 -67.09 -10.82 -5.87
N GLN A 478 -65.92 -10.88 -6.48
CA GLN A 478 -65.06 -9.73 -6.71
C GLN A 478 -64.59 -9.75 -8.17
N SER A 479 -64.37 -8.54 -8.70
CA SER A 479 -63.84 -8.19 -10.02
C SER A 479 -62.75 -9.15 -10.50
N PRO A 480 -62.60 -9.39 -11.83
CA PRO A 480 -61.68 -10.40 -12.37
C PRO A 480 -60.32 -10.24 -11.71
N SER A 481 -59.94 -11.26 -10.93
CA SER A 481 -58.72 -11.30 -10.14
C SER A 481 -57.58 -10.76 -10.99
N LEU A 482 -57.01 -9.59 -10.65
CA LEU A 482 -55.81 -9.09 -11.28
C LEU A 482 -54.77 -10.21 -11.13
N ARG A 483 -54.47 -10.90 -12.22
CA ARG A 483 -53.40 -11.88 -12.31
C ARG A 483 -52.11 -11.09 -12.19
N SER A 484 -51.70 -10.85 -10.95
CA SER A 484 -50.54 -10.01 -10.66
C SER A 484 -49.28 -10.80 -10.91
N ASN A 485 -48.33 -10.17 -11.60
CA ASN A 485 -46.96 -10.66 -11.64
C ASN A 485 -46.38 -10.64 -10.22
N ILE A 486 -45.49 -11.57 -9.91
CA ILE A 486 -44.85 -11.69 -8.60
C ILE A 486 -43.49 -11.04 -8.70
N SER A 487 -43.14 -10.11 -7.79
CA SER A 487 -41.78 -9.57 -7.81
C SER A 487 -40.77 -10.67 -7.46
N ILE A 488 -39.61 -10.69 -8.11
CA ILE A 488 -38.54 -11.66 -7.80
C ILE A 488 -38.12 -11.52 -6.32
N TYR A 489 -38.19 -10.31 -5.77
CA TYR A 489 -38.00 -10.04 -4.34
C TYR A 489 -39.03 -10.75 -3.45
N ASP A 490 -40.31 -10.73 -3.80
CA ASP A 490 -41.35 -11.44 -3.05
C ASP A 490 -41.21 -12.96 -3.16
N ALA A 491 -40.77 -13.46 -4.32
CA ALA A 491 -40.44 -14.87 -4.50
C ALA A 491 -39.26 -15.28 -3.59
N TYR A 492 -38.20 -14.48 -3.52
CA TYR A 492 -37.09 -14.71 -2.58
C TYR A 492 -37.56 -14.64 -1.13
N ARG A 493 -38.41 -13.65 -0.78
CA ARG A 493 -38.98 -13.54 0.57
C ARG A 493 -39.84 -14.76 0.93
N PHE A 494 -40.56 -15.33 -0.03
CA PHE A 494 -41.28 -16.59 0.15
C PHE A 494 -40.31 -17.74 0.40
N TYR A 495 -39.28 -17.90 -0.43
CA TYR A 495 -38.22 -18.91 -0.27
C TYR A 495 -37.59 -18.86 1.12
N CYS A 496 -37.16 -17.68 1.59
CA CYS A 496 -36.59 -17.51 2.92
C CYS A 496 -37.57 -17.95 4.01
N LYS A 497 -38.86 -17.60 3.90
CA LYS A 497 -39.89 -18.01 4.88
C LYS A 497 -40.15 -19.51 4.86
N TYR A 498 -40.21 -20.11 3.67
CA TYR A 498 -40.45 -21.53 3.49
C TYR A 498 -39.40 -22.35 4.24
N TYR A 499 -38.11 -22.08 4.02
CA TYR A 499 -37.02 -22.76 4.70
C TYR A 499 -36.81 -22.31 6.16
N SER A 500 -37.21 -21.08 6.51
CA SER A 500 -37.15 -20.62 7.91
C SER A 500 -38.13 -21.34 8.82
N ASN A 501 -39.24 -21.84 8.29
CA ASN A 501 -40.29 -22.52 9.06
C ASN A 501 -40.05 -24.03 9.21
N LEU A 502 -39.11 -24.60 8.45
CA LEU A 502 -38.67 -25.98 8.65
C LEU A 502 -37.83 -26.03 9.94
N ASN A 503 -38.24 -26.87 10.91
CA ASN A 503 -37.55 -27.06 12.18
C ASN A 503 -36.27 -27.90 11.99
N THR A 504 -35.33 -27.42 11.19
CA THR A 504 -34.02 -28.04 10.98
C THR A 504 -32.93 -27.25 11.71
N VAL A 505 -32.13 -27.98 12.48
CA VAL A 505 -30.89 -27.47 13.07
C VAL A 505 -29.93 -27.24 11.91
N ASN A 506 -29.56 -25.98 11.65
CA ASN A 506 -28.81 -25.47 10.49
C ASN A 506 -29.67 -25.20 9.25
N LYS A 507 -30.24 -23.98 9.20
CA LYS A 507 -31.01 -23.48 8.06
C LYS A 507 -30.05 -23.13 6.93
N LEU A 508 -30.22 -23.78 5.80
CA LEU A 508 -29.50 -23.49 4.56
C LEU A 508 -30.41 -22.63 3.69
N ILE A 509 -30.00 -21.39 3.46
CA ILE A 509 -30.75 -20.42 2.67
C ILE A 509 -29.73 -19.76 1.75
N VAL A 510 -29.94 -19.85 0.44
CA VAL A 510 -29.06 -19.20 -0.53
C VAL A 510 -29.12 -17.68 -0.38
N SER A 511 -28.06 -16.99 -0.80
CA SER A 511 -28.05 -15.54 -0.87
C SER A 511 -29.07 -15.02 -1.90
N LYS A 512 -29.50 -13.77 -1.72
CA LYS A 512 -30.43 -13.12 -2.66
C LYS A 512 -29.87 -13.11 -4.08
N ALA A 513 -28.58 -12.79 -4.22
CA ALA A 513 -27.93 -12.72 -5.52
C ALA A 513 -27.93 -14.08 -6.24
N TYR A 514 -27.65 -15.16 -5.51
CA TYR A 514 -27.71 -16.52 -6.02
C TYR A 514 -29.14 -16.88 -6.46
N PHE A 515 -30.14 -16.58 -5.64
CA PHE A 515 -31.55 -16.83 -5.98
C PHE A 515 -31.98 -16.08 -7.24
N GLU A 516 -31.62 -14.80 -7.35
CA GLU A 516 -31.92 -13.99 -8.53
C GLU A 516 -31.27 -14.59 -9.77
N LYS A 517 -29.98 -14.96 -9.70
CA LYS A 517 -29.25 -15.64 -10.79
C LYS A 517 -29.98 -16.91 -11.25
N TYR A 518 -30.35 -17.79 -10.30
CA TYR A 518 -31.11 -19.00 -10.61
C TYR A 518 -32.42 -18.70 -11.35
N VAL A 519 -33.18 -17.70 -10.89
CA VAL A 519 -34.43 -17.29 -11.52
C VAL A 519 -34.19 -16.76 -12.94
N PHE A 520 -33.16 -15.92 -13.14
CA PHE A 520 -32.80 -15.42 -14.46
C PHE A 520 -32.39 -16.54 -15.43
N ASP A 521 -31.62 -17.52 -14.96
CA ASP A 521 -31.11 -18.60 -15.80
C ASP A 521 -32.20 -19.63 -16.15
N ASN A 522 -33.07 -19.98 -15.19
CA ASN A 522 -34.01 -21.10 -15.33
C ASN A 522 -35.44 -20.66 -15.68
N LEU A 523 -35.83 -19.42 -15.38
CA LEU A 523 -37.18 -18.89 -15.60
C LEU A 523 -37.20 -17.69 -16.54
N SER A 524 -36.14 -17.47 -17.32
CA SER A 524 -35.98 -16.34 -18.27
C SER A 524 -37.22 -16.03 -19.10
N GLN A 525 -37.87 -17.07 -19.63
CA GLN A 525 -39.09 -16.96 -20.46
C GLN A 525 -40.32 -16.37 -19.72
N TYR A 526 -40.30 -16.37 -18.40
CA TYR A 526 -41.38 -15.83 -17.56
C TYR A 526 -41.02 -14.49 -16.91
N ILE A 527 -39.85 -13.91 -17.19
CA ILE A 527 -39.41 -12.66 -16.56
C ILE A 527 -39.95 -11.46 -17.32
N VAL A 528 -40.59 -10.54 -16.59
CA VAL A 528 -41.13 -9.27 -17.07
C VAL A 528 -40.40 -8.12 -16.38
N ASP A 529 -40.00 -7.12 -17.17
CA ASP A 529 -39.27 -5.91 -16.73
C ASP A 529 -38.03 -6.19 -15.85
N SER A 530 -37.40 -7.35 -16.04
CA SER A 530 -36.24 -7.83 -15.26
C SER A 530 -36.47 -7.84 -13.73
N LYS A 531 -37.72 -7.80 -13.27
CA LYS A 531 -38.06 -7.65 -11.85
C LYS A 531 -39.22 -8.52 -11.40
N PHE A 532 -40.01 -9.05 -12.33
CA PHE A 532 -41.23 -9.78 -12.04
C PHE A 532 -41.27 -11.12 -12.75
N LEU A 533 -41.87 -12.11 -12.10
CA LEU A 533 -42.33 -13.35 -12.71
C LEU A 533 -43.77 -13.14 -13.21
N SER A 534 -43.97 -13.37 -14.50
CA SER A 534 -45.25 -13.32 -15.19
C SER A 534 -46.28 -14.23 -14.52
N TYR A 535 -47.55 -13.84 -14.55
CA TYR A 535 -48.63 -14.69 -14.07
C TYR A 535 -48.73 -16.05 -14.80
N GLU A 536 -48.20 -16.14 -16.02
CA GLU A 536 -48.15 -17.36 -16.82
C GLU A 536 -47.33 -18.47 -16.14
N TRP A 537 -46.28 -18.10 -15.40
CA TRP A 537 -45.40 -19.05 -14.71
C TRP A 537 -46.15 -19.95 -13.72
N TYR A 538 -47.07 -19.36 -12.94
CA TYR A 538 -47.83 -20.09 -11.93
C TYR A 538 -49.16 -20.65 -12.43
N GLN A 539 -49.49 -20.51 -13.72
CA GLN A 539 -50.70 -21.09 -14.32
C GLN A 539 -50.56 -22.52 -14.85
N LEU A 540 -49.35 -22.92 -15.25
CA LEU A 540 -49.01 -24.27 -15.75
C LEU A 540 -48.92 -25.33 -14.65
#